data_AF-A0A527ZA83-F1
#
_entry.id   AF-A0A527ZA83-F1
#
_cell.length_a   1.000
_cell.length_b   1.000
_cell.length_c   1.000
_cell.angle_alpha   90.00
_cell.angle_beta   90.00
_cell.angle_gamma   90.00
#
_symmetry.space_group_name_H-M   'P 1'
#
loop_
_entity.id
_entity.type
_entity.pdbx_description
1 polymer ?
#
loop_
_entity_poly.entity_id
_entity_poly.type
_entity_poly.pdbx_seq_one_letter_code
_entity_poly.pdbx_strand_id
1 'polypeptide(L)'
;GFYRAYVAPDGSSRPYARDNVPYRPKSWLRIASKGVQDGDFVMVVGFPGETNRFRTADEVRFNFARYEPLLQHLLSDYAAQINQTTAGNREAQIRYASILQG
;
A
#
# COMPACT_ATOMS: atom_id res chain seq x y z
N GLY A 1 0.68 -9.99 -2.75
CA GLY A 1 -0.02 -11.27 -2.97
C GLY A 1 -1.17 -11.07 -3.95
N PHE A 2 -1.76 -12.16 -4.45
CA PHE A 2 -2.99 -12.11 -5.25
C PHE A 2 -4.20 -12.36 -4.36
N TYR A 3 -5.26 -11.57 -4.52
CA TYR A 3 -6.51 -11.72 -3.80
C TYR A 3 -7.64 -12.09 -4.77
N ARG A 4 -8.67 -12.76 -4.24
CA ARG A 4 -9.89 -13.12 -4.98
C ARG A 4 -11.11 -12.67 -4.19
N ALA A 5 -12.00 -11.93 -4.84
CA ALA A 5 -13.28 -11.53 -4.27
C ALA A 5 -14.29 -12.69 -4.29
N TYR A 6 -15.09 -12.79 -3.23
CA TYR A 6 -16.14 -13.80 -3.05
C TYR A 6 -17.46 -13.11 -2.71
N VAL A 7 -18.56 -13.69 -3.17
CA VAL A 7 -19.93 -13.17 -3.02
C VAL A 7 -20.88 -14.30 -2.64
N ALA A 8 -22.11 -13.96 -2.26
CA ALA A 8 -23.16 -14.95 -2.06
C ALA A 8 -23.44 -15.73 -3.37
N PRO A 9 -24.02 -16.95 -3.30
CA PRO A 9 -24.37 -17.73 -4.50
C PRO A 9 -25.28 -17.00 -5.51
N ASP A 10 -26.09 -16.05 -5.04
CA ASP A 10 -26.95 -15.20 -5.86
C ASP A 10 -26.22 -14.00 -6.51
N GLY A 11 -24.93 -13.83 -6.20
CA GLY A 11 -24.07 -12.75 -6.70
C GLY A 11 -24.08 -11.47 -5.86
N SER A 12 -24.84 -11.41 -4.77
CA SER A 12 -24.92 -10.25 -3.88
C SER A 12 -23.69 -10.12 -2.97
N SER A 13 -23.40 -8.88 -2.55
CA SER A 13 -22.36 -8.62 -1.55
C SER A 13 -22.74 -9.24 -0.21
N ARG A 14 -21.82 -9.99 0.40
CA ARG A 14 -22.05 -10.67 1.68
C ARG A 14 -20.76 -10.73 2.49
N PRO A 15 -20.82 -10.66 3.83
CA PRO A 15 -19.71 -11.06 4.70
C PRO A 15 -19.23 -12.49 4.41
N TYR A 16 -18.10 -12.87 5.02
CA TYR A 16 -17.57 -14.21 4.90
C TYR A 16 -18.61 -15.27 5.31
N ALA A 17 -18.82 -16.24 4.42
CA ALA A 17 -19.54 -17.47 4.69
C ALA A 17 -18.90 -18.60 3.89
N ARG A 18 -18.97 -19.84 4.40
CA ARG A 18 -18.31 -21.02 3.80
C ARG A 18 -18.86 -21.37 2.41
N ASP A 19 -20.10 -20.98 2.14
CA ASP A 19 -20.84 -21.20 0.89
C ASP A 19 -20.65 -20.06 -0.13
N ASN A 20 -19.85 -19.03 0.18
CA ASN A 20 -19.58 -17.97 -0.79
C ASN A 20 -18.85 -18.53 -2.03
N VAL A 21 -19.18 -17.97 -3.19
CA VAL A 21 -18.63 -18.37 -4.48
C VAL A 21 -17.73 -17.27 -5.05
N PRO A 22 -16.76 -17.61 -5.93
CA PRO A 22 -15.93 -16.60 -6.59
C PRO A 22 -16.77 -15.58 -7.36
N TYR A 23 -16.51 -14.29 -7.14
CA TYR A 23 -17.16 -13.22 -7.89
C TYR A 23 -16.82 -13.32 -9.39
N ARG A 24 -17.84 -13.23 -10.24
CA ARG A 24 -17.70 -13.16 -11.70
C ARG A 24 -17.92 -11.71 -12.16
N PRO A 25 -16.85 -10.94 -12.41
CA PRO A 25 -16.98 -9.55 -12.81
C PRO A 25 -17.55 -9.43 -14.23
N LYS A 26 -18.29 -8.34 -14.49
CA LYS A 26 -18.78 -8.03 -15.85
C LYS A 26 -17.65 -7.73 -16.84
N SER A 27 -16.51 -7.25 -16.34
CA SER A 27 -15.31 -6.94 -17.13
C SER A 27 -14.06 -7.03 -16.26
N TRP A 28 -12.91 -7.36 -16.86
CA TRP A 28 -11.61 -7.39 -16.21
C TRP A 28 -10.51 -7.05 -17.22
N LEU A 29 -9.36 -6.59 -16.73
CA LEU A 29 -8.19 -6.29 -17.56
C LEU A 29 -7.55 -7.59 -18.07
N ARG A 30 -7.25 -7.64 -19.37
CA ARG A 30 -6.49 -8.73 -19.98
C ARG A 30 -5.00 -8.48 -19.78
N ILE A 31 -4.26 -9.52 -19.44
CA ILE A 31 -2.80 -9.45 -19.33
C ILE A 31 -2.23 -9.40 -20.75
N ALA A 32 -1.45 -8.36 -21.06
CA ALA A 32 -0.71 -8.26 -22.30
C ALA A 32 0.45 -9.27 -22.31
N SER A 33 0.66 -9.96 -23.44
CA SER A 33 1.76 -10.92 -23.60
C SER A 33 3.05 -10.29 -24.11
N LYS A 34 2.99 -9.04 -24.59
CA LYS A 34 4.12 -8.27 -25.07
C LYS A 34 4.37 -7.10 -24.13
N GLY A 35 5.64 -6.76 -23.93
CA GLY A 35 6.05 -5.60 -23.14
C GLY A 35 5.75 -4.29 -23.86
N VAL A 36 5.81 -3.19 -23.10
CA VAL A 36 5.71 -1.82 -23.62
C VAL A 36 7.02 -1.39 -24.29
N GLN A 37 6.94 -0.45 -25.22
CA GLN A 37 8.06 0.19 -25.89
C GLN A 37 8.14 1.68 -25.51
N ASP A 38 9.27 2.30 -25.81
CA ASP A 38 9.42 3.74 -25.63
C ASP A 38 8.39 4.51 -26.48
N GLY A 39 7.77 5.52 -25.87
CA GLY A 39 6.70 6.30 -26.49
C GLY A 39 5.30 5.66 -26.47
N ASP A 40 5.12 4.45 -25.96
CA ASP A 40 3.78 3.83 -25.84
C ASP A 40 2.89 4.62 -24.87
N PHE A 41 1.61 4.75 -25.22
CA PHE A 41 0.62 5.34 -24.32
C PHE A 41 0.37 4.43 -23.11
N VAL A 42 0.43 5.01 -21.92
CA VAL A 42 0.13 4.34 -20.66
C VAL A 42 -0.96 5.10 -19.91
N MET A 43 -1.98 4.37 -19.44
CA MET A 43 -3.00 4.89 -18.55
C MET A 43 -2.95 4.13 -17.22
N VAL A 44 -3.02 4.88 -16.13
CA VAL A 44 -3.12 4.34 -14.77
C VAL A 44 -4.42 4.83 -14.15
N VAL A 45 -5.18 3.92 -13.55
CA VAL A 45 -6.43 4.23 -12.83
C VAL A 45 -6.30 3.71 -11.41
N GLY A 46 -6.72 4.52 -10.43
CA GLY A 46 -6.67 4.17 -9.02
C GLY A 46 -7.32 5.23 -8.15
N PHE A 47 -7.12 5.09 -6.84
CA PHE A 47 -7.63 6.01 -5.82
C PHE A 47 -6.44 6.73 -5.14
N PRO A 48 -5.88 7.79 -5.74
CA PRO A 48 -4.77 8.52 -5.12
C PRO A 48 -5.22 9.14 -3.79
N GLY A 49 -4.43 8.97 -2.73
CA GLY A 49 -4.80 9.38 -1.37
C GLY A 49 -4.72 10.90 -1.16
N GLU A 50 -3.54 11.49 -1.34
CA GLU A 50 -3.31 12.91 -1.08
C GLU A 50 -2.37 13.51 -2.14
N THR A 51 -2.57 14.79 -2.46
CA THR A 51 -1.59 15.59 -3.20
C THR A 51 -1.41 16.93 -2.51
N ASN A 52 -0.22 17.49 -2.61
CA ASN A 52 0.15 18.76 -1.99
C ASN A 52 0.33 19.88 -3.04
N ARG A 53 -0.55 19.89 -4.05
CA ARG A 53 -0.41 20.74 -5.26
C ARG A 53 -0.45 22.24 -4.96
N PHE A 54 -1.12 22.66 -3.88
CA PHE A 54 -1.32 24.07 -3.53
C PHE A 54 -0.45 24.53 -2.37
N ARG A 55 0.60 23.78 -1.99
CA ARG A 55 1.53 24.25 -0.96
C ARG A 55 2.19 25.56 -1.38
N THR A 56 2.18 26.51 -0.48
CA THR A 56 2.88 27.79 -0.61
C THR A 56 4.40 27.59 -0.54
N ALA A 57 5.16 28.60 -0.98
CA ALA A 57 6.61 28.57 -0.89
C ALA A 57 7.12 28.38 0.56
N ASP A 58 6.41 28.95 1.53
CA ASP A 58 6.77 28.86 2.95
C ASP A 58 6.52 27.45 3.51
N GLU A 59 5.40 26.82 3.14
CA GLU A 59 5.11 25.43 3.50
C GLU A 59 6.11 24.47 2.86
N VAL A 60 6.47 24.67 1.59
CA VAL A 60 7.49 23.85 0.91
C VAL A 60 8.83 23.97 1.63
N ARG A 61 9.26 25.20 1.94
CA ARG A 61 10.51 25.46 2.65
C ARG A 61 10.50 24.85 4.05
N PHE A 62 9.41 25.00 4.80
CA PHE A 62 9.27 24.35 6.11
C PHE A 62 9.35 22.83 5.99
N ASN A 63 8.65 22.25 5.00
CA ASN A 63 8.60 20.81 4.80
C ASN A 63 10.01 20.24 4.64
N PHE A 64 10.78 20.78 3.69
CA PHE A 64 12.13 20.29 3.41
C PHE A 64 13.18 20.68 4.46
N ALA A 65 13.10 21.88 5.04
CA ALA A 65 14.13 22.35 5.96
C ALA A 65 13.93 21.86 7.41
N ARG A 66 12.73 21.41 7.78
CA ARG A 66 12.38 21.07 9.17
C ARG A 66 11.63 19.75 9.29
N TYR A 67 10.50 19.61 8.59
CA TYR A 67 9.57 18.51 8.84
C TYR A 67 10.12 17.15 8.36
N GLU A 68 10.52 17.05 7.10
CA GLU A 68 10.99 15.78 6.51
C GLU A 68 12.24 15.24 7.22
N PRO A 69 13.29 16.03 7.53
CA PRO A 69 14.45 15.53 8.27
C PRO A 69 14.05 15.02 9.67
N LEU A 70 13.20 15.76 10.38
CA LEU A 70 12.73 15.34 11.71
C LEU A 70 11.97 14.02 11.63
N LEU A 71 11.04 13.89 10.67
CA LEU A 71 10.26 12.68 10.48
C LEU A 71 11.16 11.50 10.15
N GLN A 72 12.14 11.68 9.26
CA GLN A 72 13.11 10.63 8.93
C GLN A 72 13.91 10.17 10.15
N HIS A 73 14.39 11.11 10.98
CA HIS A 73 15.11 10.78 12.22
C HIS A 73 14.22 9.97 13.17
N LEU A 74 13.01 10.45 13.45
CA LEU A 74 12.09 9.78 14.38
C LEU A 74 11.70 8.37 13.91
N LEU A 75 11.42 8.21 12.62
CA LEU A 75 11.09 6.89 12.06
C LEU A 75 12.30 5.94 12.07
N SER A 76 13.49 6.46 11.80
CA SER A 76 14.73 5.66 11.84
C SER A 76 15.02 5.17 13.25
N ASP A 77 14.89 6.04 14.25
CA ASP A 77 15.08 5.69 15.66
C ASP A 77 14.04 4.65 16.12
N TYR A 78 12.78 4.84 15.73
CA TYR A 78 11.71 3.90 16.04
C TYR A 78 11.96 2.52 15.43
N ALA A 79 12.36 2.46 14.16
CA ALA A 79 12.70 1.21 13.49
C ALA A 79 13.92 0.52 14.14
N ALA A 80 14.96 1.29 14.50
CA ALA A 80 16.14 0.78 15.20
C ALA A 80 15.76 0.16 16.55
N GLN A 81 14.89 0.83 17.32
CA GLN A 81 14.43 0.34 18.61
C GLN A 81 13.61 -0.95 18.46
N ILE A 82 12.72 -1.05 17.47
CA ILE A 82 11.98 -2.28 17.17
C ILE A 82 12.96 -3.42 16.84
N ASN A 83 13.92 -3.18 15.95
CA ASN A 83 14.89 -4.19 15.55
C ASN A 83 15.74 -4.67 16.73
N GLN A 84 16.20 -3.76 17.59
CA GLN A 84 16.96 -4.08 18.78
C GLN A 84 16.13 -4.89 19.79
N THR A 85 14.90 -4.48 20.05
CA THR A 85 14.03 -5.09 21.07
C THR A 85 13.50 -6.46 20.63
N THR A 86 13.33 -6.66 19.32
CA THR A 86 12.85 -7.94 18.76
C THR A 86 14.00 -8.89 18.40
N ALA A 87 15.26 -8.48 18.59
CA ALA A 87 16.43 -9.28 18.25
C ALA A 87 16.39 -10.66 18.94
N GLY A 88 16.58 -11.73 18.16
CA GLY A 88 16.54 -13.10 18.65
C GLY A 88 15.13 -13.64 19.00
N ASN A 89 14.07 -12.83 18.90
CA ASN A 89 12.69 -13.26 19.13
C ASN A 89 11.90 -13.25 17.82
N ARG A 90 11.80 -14.43 17.19
CA ARG A 90 11.13 -14.61 15.90
C ARG A 90 9.64 -14.23 15.94
N GLU A 91 8.94 -14.53 17.03
CA GLU A 91 7.54 -14.20 17.19
C GLU A 91 7.34 -12.68 17.23
N ALA A 92 8.15 -11.98 18.02
CA ALA A 92 8.11 -10.53 18.10
C ALA A 92 8.45 -9.87 16.75
N GLN A 93 9.45 -10.40 16.03
CA GLN A 93 9.76 -9.94 14.68
C GLN A 93 8.59 -10.08 13.70
N ILE A 94 7.83 -11.19 13.76
CA ILE A 94 6.64 -11.37 12.92
C ILE A 94 5.56 -10.36 13.30
N ARG A 95 5.32 -10.15 14.60
CA ARG A 95 4.30 -9.20 15.08
C ARG A 95 4.59 -7.75 14.65
N TYR A 96 5.86 -7.35 14.63
CA TYR A 96 6.27 -5.98 14.26
C TYR A 96 6.67 -5.81 12.79
N ALA A 97 6.68 -6.88 12.00
CA ALA A 97 7.11 -6.82 10.59
C ALA A 97 6.29 -5.82 9.76
N SER A 98 4.97 -5.74 9.97
CA SER A 98 4.12 -4.78 9.26
C SER A 98 4.41 -3.33 9.62
N ILE A 99 4.80 -3.06 10.87
CA ILE A 99 5.14 -1.71 11.35
C ILE A 99 6.46 -1.25 10.75
N LEU A 100 7.44 -2.15 10.56
CA LEU A 100 8.72 -1.80 9.93
C LEU A 100 8.65 -1.61 8.41
N GLN A 101 7.61 -2.15 7.76
CA GLN A 101 7.43 -2.09 6.31
C GLN A 101 6.50 -0.96 5.85
N GLY A 102 5.74 -0.37 6.78
CA GLY A 102 4.82 0.74 6.52
C GLY A 102 5.52 2.08 6.69
#